data_AF-A0A8S8Y039-F1
#
_entry.id   AF-A0A8S8Y039-F1
#
_cell.length_a   1.000
_cell.length_b   1.000
_cell.length_c   1.000
_cell.angle_alpha   90.00
_cell.angle_beta   90.00
_cell.angle_gamma   90.00
#
_symmetry.space_group_name_H-M   'P 1'
#
loop_
_entity.id
_entity.type
_entity.pdbx_description
1 polymer ?
#
loop_
_entity_poly.entity_id
_entity_poly.type
_entity_poly.pdbx_seq_one_letter_code
_entity_poly.pdbx_strand_id
1 'polypeptide(L)'
;MGQGRAHGLVSLLLMVSLLPLASAADSTVSTNTTWSGEVVLSGNVTVASGTTLTLAPGTTVDAKAYAIFVEGALVADQATFFSSVVPETQGSHGQGLWPGIVVEPGGQANLTETVVANASAGVLVRGAFNGTDVVFNDAYRGLSVMGGAAEVSGMEAHRMDYEAIYVASGTLHANDVLAREVAVGLANHGQSNLTDLTVQEAGVGVQSQAGSMNLSGLNVHNASVGFATVSGASTLLDTFTGSGLALAIDAGNADDFSLGNENTLSGERFLVGQAVSSMDLQGVSFTASGVDTRPVMDVRCDGTCRLTQSAFDGPHVGLSWSGPGTSVMDNVAVNAVQQAVEASGSGHADWANLTVAASERVLTVQTPSSSIANVAVHLNSDDGRGIDVLGGEHVWSNITAEKAFVSSDRTSIGLNAWYSHITVDQMTLRNLYRRPSGRQCRDGSIG
;
A
#
# COMPACT_ATOMS: atom_id res chain seq x y z
N MET A 1 51.66 64.06 2.07
CA MET A 1 50.19 63.95 1.92
C MET A 1 49.92 63.08 0.69
N GLY A 2 49.24 61.93 0.72
CA GLY A 2 48.50 61.29 1.79
C GLY A 2 48.63 59.76 1.74
N GLN A 3 49.16 59.21 2.83
CA GLN A 3 48.79 57.90 3.35
C GLN A 3 47.35 58.00 3.84
N GLY A 4 46.37 57.58 3.03
CA GLY A 4 44.96 57.72 3.44
C GLY A 4 43.97 56.74 2.84
N ARG A 5 44.40 55.83 1.94
CA ARG A 5 43.45 54.97 1.21
C ARG A 5 43.63 53.46 1.38
N ALA A 6 44.70 52.99 2.03
CA ALA A 6 44.92 51.56 2.27
C ALA A 6 44.37 51.06 3.62
N HIS A 7 44.16 51.95 4.60
CA HIS A 7 43.70 51.56 5.94
C HIS A 7 42.18 51.32 6.01
N GLY A 8 41.39 51.90 5.09
CA GLY A 8 39.94 51.73 5.07
C GLY A 8 39.48 50.33 4.66
N LEU A 9 40.15 49.69 3.69
CA LEU A 9 39.77 48.35 3.21
C LEU A 9 40.21 47.23 4.17
N VAL A 10 41.39 47.38 4.80
CA VAL A 10 41.86 46.42 5.81
C VAL A 10 41.02 46.50 7.08
N SER A 11 40.58 47.71 7.48
CA SER A 11 39.70 47.88 8.64
C SER A 11 38.27 47.38 8.40
N LEU A 12 37.79 47.34 7.14
CA LEU A 12 36.49 46.77 6.78
C LEU A 12 36.54 45.23 6.71
N LEU A 13 37.63 44.64 6.20
CA LEU A 13 37.83 43.18 6.21
C LEU A 13 38.09 42.61 7.62
N LEU A 14 38.73 43.36 8.51
CA LEU A 14 39.00 42.92 9.90
C LEU A 14 37.79 43.07 10.83
N MET A 15 36.82 43.93 10.48
CA MET A 15 35.55 44.10 11.22
C MET A 15 34.52 43.01 10.87
N VAL A 16 34.59 42.42 9.66
CA VAL A 16 33.71 41.29 9.27
C VAL A 16 34.14 39.98 9.97
N SER A 17 35.38 39.87 10.45
CA SER A 17 35.87 38.72 11.24
C SER A 17 35.53 38.76 12.74
N LEU A 18 34.75 39.76 13.20
CA LEU A 18 34.33 39.93 14.59
C LEU A 18 32.82 39.71 14.79
N LEU A 19 32.12 39.15 13.79
CA LEU A 19 30.83 38.55 14.08
C LEU A 19 31.07 37.45 15.12
N PRO A 20 30.38 37.45 16.27
CA PRO A 20 30.42 36.29 17.15
C PRO A 20 29.92 35.11 16.30
N LEU A 21 30.82 34.19 15.97
CA LEU A 21 30.42 32.82 15.75
C LEU A 21 29.71 32.42 17.04
N ALA A 22 28.38 32.51 17.05
CA ALA A 22 27.59 31.84 18.06
C ALA A 22 27.92 30.36 17.88
N SER A 23 28.91 29.87 18.62
CA SER A 23 29.21 28.45 18.65
C SER A 23 27.93 27.78 19.13
N ALA A 24 27.48 26.77 18.40
CA ALA A 24 26.42 25.91 18.89
C ALA A 24 26.80 25.43 20.30
N ALA A 25 25.99 25.78 21.29
CA ALA A 25 26.24 25.46 22.68
C ALA A 25 25.39 24.25 23.04
N ASP A 26 25.89 23.07 22.70
CA ASP A 26 25.25 21.82 23.10
C ASP A 26 25.06 21.81 24.62
N SER A 27 23.90 21.37 25.07
CA SER A 27 23.50 21.43 26.46
C SER A 27 22.89 20.11 26.94
N THR A 28 22.95 19.88 28.24
CA THR A 28 22.43 18.65 28.86
C THR A 28 21.48 19.00 29.99
N VAL A 29 20.27 18.46 29.95
CA VAL A 29 19.33 18.45 31.07
C VAL A 29 19.78 17.34 32.02
N SER A 30 20.48 17.70 33.08
CA SER A 30 21.08 16.78 34.06
C SER A 30 20.29 16.62 35.35
N THR A 31 19.20 17.37 35.49
CA THR A 31 18.21 17.25 36.57
C THR A 31 16.82 17.46 36.00
N ASN A 32 15.78 16.97 36.68
CA ASN A 32 14.39 17.20 36.26
C ASN A 32 14.14 18.69 36.05
N THR A 33 13.69 19.03 34.84
CA THR A 33 13.59 20.41 34.38
C THR A 33 12.25 20.61 33.68
N THR A 34 11.65 21.78 33.89
CA THR A 34 10.44 22.19 33.19
C THR A 34 10.75 23.36 32.26
N TRP A 35 10.36 23.24 31.00
CA TRP A 35 10.32 24.32 30.03
C TRP A 35 8.91 24.90 29.93
N SER A 36 8.83 26.20 29.70
CA SER A 36 7.57 26.94 29.57
C SER A 36 7.74 28.16 28.67
N GLY A 37 6.71 28.52 27.91
CA GLY A 37 6.74 29.68 27.02
C GLY A 37 7.53 29.40 25.74
N GLU A 38 8.26 30.40 25.24
CA GLU A 38 9.11 30.25 24.05
C GLU A 38 10.51 29.80 24.44
N VAL A 39 10.97 28.70 23.85
CA VAL A 39 12.32 28.16 24.01
C VAL A 39 13.00 28.15 22.65
N VAL A 40 14.20 28.75 22.56
CA VAL A 40 15.01 28.74 21.34
C VAL A 40 16.28 27.97 21.61
N LEU A 41 16.54 26.93 20.82
CA LEU A 41 17.74 26.13 20.95
C LEU A 41 18.94 26.87 20.37
N SER A 42 20.07 26.81 21.08
CA SER A 42 21.36 27.36 20.66
C SER A 42 22.40 26.28 20.36
N GLY A 43 22.03 25.01 20.50
CA GLY A 43 22.82 23.81 20.28
C GLY A 43 21.94 22.58 20.48
N ASN A 44 22.48 21.38 20.28
CA ASN A 44 21.76 20.15 20.58
C ASN A 44 21.44 20.07 22.08
N VAL A 45 20.30 19.47 22.40
CA VAL A 45 19.90 19.25 23.80
C VAL A 45 19.84 17.76 24.08
N THR A 46 20.56 17.30 25.10
CA THR A 46 20.46 15.93 25.60
C THR A 46 19.70 15.90 26.92
N VAL A 47 18.60 15.15 26.99
CA VAL A 47 17.94 14.78 28.24
C VAL A 47 18.65 13.57 28.81
N ALA A 48 19.46 13.76 29.85
CA ALA A 48 20.33 12.71 30.37
C ALA A 48 19.53 11.58 31.02
N SER A 49 20.10 10.36 31.00
CA SER A 49 19.51 9.21 31.67
C SER A 49 19.19 9.47 33.15
N GLY A 50 18.03 9.01 33.62
CA GLY A 50 17.56 9.23 34.99
C GLY A 50 16.94 10.60 35.26
N THR A 51 16.78 11.44 34.23
CA THR A 51 16.18 12.78 34.34
C THR A 51 14.94 12.90 33.46
N THR A 52 14.06 13.85 33.79
CA THR A 52 12.88 14.19 32.98
C THR A 52 12.91 15.64 32.54
N LEU A 53 12.77 15.88 31.23
CA LEU A 53 12.41 17.16 30.67
C LEU A 53 10.90 17.21 30.47
N THR A 54 10.23 18.16 31.12
CA THR A 54 8.79 18.39 30.99
C THR A 54 8.53 19.70 30.26
N LEU A 55 7.70 19.69 29.22
CA LEU A 55 7.20 20.91 28.60
C LEU A 55 5.82 21.22 29.17
N ALA A 56 5.66 22.42 29.72
CA ALA A 56 4.35 22.90 30.16
C ALA A 56 3.42 23.09 28.94
N PRO A 57 2.09 22.96 29.11
CA PRO A 57 1.13 23.26 28.05
C PRO A 57 1.34 24.63 27.40
N GLY A 58 1.27 24.67 26.07
CA GLY A 58 1.51 25.87 25.27
C GLY A 58 2.99 26.23 25.06
N THR A 59 3.94 25.40 25.50
CA THR A 59 5.37 25.62 25.23
C THR A 59 5.66 25.49 23.75
N THR A 60 6.41 26.45 23.20
CA THR A 60 6.91 26.39 21.82
C THR A 60 8.43 26.30 21.83
N VAL A 61 8.98 25.36 21.07
CA VAL A 61 10.42 25.10 20.96
C VAL A 61 10.85 25.32 19.51
N ASP A 62 11.61 26.38 19.28
CA ASP A 62 12.31 26.62 18.02
C ASP A 62 13.67 25.91 18.06
N ALA A 63 13.75 24.76 17.40
CA ALA A 63 14.92 23.89 17.37
C ALA A 63 16.07 24.47 16.54
N LYS A 64 15.83 25.51 15.73
CA LYS A 64 16.77 25.97 14.70
C LYS A 64 17.23 24.79 13.84
N ALA A 65 18.51 24.43 13.89
CA ALA A 65 19.08 23.30 13.16
C ALA A 65 19.49 22.14 14.08
N TYR A 66 19.06 22.16 15.34
CA TYR A 66 19.57 21.31 16.41
C TYR A 66 18.61 20.19 16.78
N ALA A 67 19.15 19.07 17.25
CA ALA A 67 18.38 17.91 17.70
C ALA A 67 18.06 17.98 19.20
N ILE A 68 17.04 17.21 19.60
CA ILE A 68 16.77 16.87 20.99
C ILE A 68 17.01 15.36 21.15
N PHE A 69 18.06 14.97 21.88
CA PHE A 69 18.36 13.60 22.22
C PHE A 69 17.73 13.25 23.57
N VAL A 70 16.99 12.15 23.63
CA VAL A 70 16.29 11.69 24.84
C VAL A 70 16.90 10.37 25.29
N GLU A 71 17.83 10.44 26.26
CA GLU A 71 18.40 9.28 26.96
C GLU A 71 17.67 9.02 28.30
N GLY A 72 17.01 10.05 28.84
CA GLY A 72 16.11 9.99 30.00
C GLY A 72 14.65 9.96 29.57
N ALA A 73 13.83 10.87 30.10
CA ALA A 73 12.42 11.01 29.77
C ALA A 73 12.08 12.40 29.23
N LEU A 74 11.36 12.47 28.10
CA LEU A 74 10.72 13.68 27.61
C LEU A 74 9.21 13.55 27.79
N VAL A 75 8.59 14.55 28.41
CA VAL A 75 7.13 14.64 28.56
C VAL A 75 6.67 15.97 27.99
N ALA A 76 5.81 15.95 26.99
CA ALA A 76 5.21 17.16 26.43
C ALA A 76 3.70 16.97 26.26
N ASP A 77 2.96 17.99 26.68
CA ASP A 77 1.50 18.07 26.59
C ASP A 77 1.19 19.42 25.94
N GLN A 78 0.43 19.43 24.85
CA GLN A 78 0.04 20.65 24.12
C GLN A 78 1.23 21.55 23.78
N ALA A 79 2.34 20.95 23.35
CA ALA A 79 3.56 21.65 22.98
C ALA A 79 3.75 21.71 21.46
N THR A 80 4.62 22.60 20.99
CA THR A 80 5.01 22.69 19.58
C THR A 80 6.52 22.69 19.44
N PHE A 81 7.06 21.78 18.63
CA PHE A 81 8.46 21.75 18.21
C PHE A 81 8.54 22.09 16.73
N PHE A 82 9.38 23.04 16.34
CA PHE A 82 9.53 23.44 14.94
C PHE A 82 10.92 24.00 14.67
N SER A 83 11.20 24.34 13.40
CA SER A 83 12.40 25.08 13.03
C SER A 83 12.04 26.36 12.29
N SER A 84 12.62 27.47 12.71
CA SER A 84 12.55 28.75 11.99
C SER A 84 13.68 28.95 10.97
N VAL A 85 14.52 27.93 10.72
CA VAL A 85 15.57 28.01 9.70
C VAL A 85 14.92 28.23 8.33
N VAL A 86 15.47 29.16 7.54
CA VAL A 86 14.93 29.44 6.21
C VAL A 86 15.36 28.32 5.26
N PRO A 87 14.44 27.67 4.53
CA PRO A 87 14.78 26.65 3.55
C PRO A 87 15.71 27.20 2.45
N GLU A 88 16.74 26.44 2.08
CA GLU A 88 17.68 26.85 1.02
C GLU A 88 17.06 26.77 -0.38
N THR A 89 16.04 25.93 -0.55
CA THR A 89 15.36 25.69 -1.82
C THR A 89 14.05 26.48 -1.90
N GLN A 90 13.89 27.26 -2.98
CA GLN A 90 12.65 27.98 -3.27
C GLN A 90 11.51 26.99 -3.52
N GLY A 91 10.38 27.18 -2.83
CA GLY A 91 9.21 26.31 -2.92
C GLY A 91 9.24 25.08 -1.99
N SER A 92 10.26 24.94 -1.15
CA SER A 92 10.24 23.95 -0.06
C SER A 92 9.22 24.34 1.00
N HIS A 93 8.58 23.34 1.59
CA HIS A 93 7.66 23.48 2.73
C HIS A 93 8.41 23.50 4.07
N GLY A 94 9.75 23.49 4.06
CA GLY A 94 10.58 23.51 5.27
C GLY A 94 10.83 22.14 5.89
N GLN A 95 10.84 21.09 5.08
CA GLN A 95 11.19 19.74 5.51
C GLN A 95 12.69 19.59 5.81
N GLY A 96 13.03 18.82 6.85
CA GLY A 96 14.43 18.47 7.14
C GLY A 96 15.30 19.60 7.70
N LEU A 97 14.70 20.70 8.19
CA LEU A 97 15.44 21.86 8.70
C LEU A 97 16.16 21.59 10.03
N TRP A 98 15.73 20.56 10.76
CA TRP A 98 16.38 20.04 11.95
C TRP A 98 16.24 18.51 12.01
N PRO A 99 17.06 17.80 12.80
CA PRO A 99 17.00 16.34 12.85
C PRO A 99 15.68 15.78 13.42
N GLY A 100 15.09 16.47 14.41
CA GLY A 100 13.91 16.01 15.15
C GLY A 100 14.18 15.66 16.61
N ILE A 101 13.21 14.98 17.22
CA ILE A 101 13.35 14.37 18.55
C ILE A 101 13.89 12.95 18.35
N VAL A 102 15.05 12.67 18.95
CA VAL A 102 15.71 11.36 18.87
C VAL A 102 15.60 10.67 20.22
N VAL A 103 14.75 9.65 20.31
CA VAL A 103 14.63 8.81 21.50
C VAL A 103 15.71 7.74 21.43
N GLU A 104 16.78 7.93 22.21
CA GLU A 104 17.92 7.01 22.24
C GLU A 104 17.58 5.71 23.00
N PRO A 105 18.36 4.62 22.82
CA PRO A 105 18.15 3.38 23.56
C PRO A 105 18.07 3.60 25.08
N GLY A 106 17.01 3.09 25.70
CA GLY A 106 16.74 3.28 27.14
C GLY A 106 16.02 4.58 27.50
N GLY A 107 15.92 5.53 26.57
CA GLY A 107 15.12 6.75 26.72
C GLY A 107 13.65 6.53 26.43
N GLN A 108 12.82 7.46 26.92
CA GLN A 108 11.37 7.47 26.70
C GLN A 108 10.87 8.87 26.33
N ALA A 109 10.04 8.99 25.29
CA ALA A 109 9.30 10.22 25.01
C ALA A 109 7.79 9.95 25.06
N ASN A 110 7.07 10.80 25.80
CA ASN A 110 5.62 10.80 25.90
C ASN A 110 5.12 12.15 25.38
N LEU A 111 4.44 12.15 24.23
CA LEU A 111 3.89 13.35 23.61
C LEU A 111 2.36 13.24 23.52
N THR A 112 1.66 14.24 24.05
CA THR A 112 0.20 14.34 23.99
C THR A 112 -0.19 15.67 23.36
N GLU A 113 -1.11 15.65 22.38
CA GLU A 113 -1.61 16.84 21.68
C GLU A 113 -0.46 17.76 21.19
N THR A 114 0.64 17.15 20.74
CA THR A 114 1.89 17.85 20.43
C THR A 114 2.09 17.97 18.93
N VAL A 115 2.55 19.13 18.48
CA VAL A 115 2.92 19.36 17.08
C VAL A 115 4.43 19.27 16.91
N VAL A 116 4.90 18.53 15.92
CA VAL A 116 6.32 18.48 15.52
C VAL A 116 6.41 18.80 14.03
N ALA A 117 7.08 19.90 13.69
CA ALA A 117 7.14 20.41 12.32
C ALA A 117 8.58 20.55 11.81
N ASN A 118 8.76 20.53 10.49
CA ASN A 118 10.00 20.91 9.80
C ASN A 118 11.21 19.99 10.04
N ALA A 119 10.97 18.79 10.56
CA ALA A 119 12.02 17.86 10.95
C ALA A 119 12.48 16.96 9.79
N SER A 120 13.64 16.32 9.97
CA SER A 120 14.07 15.21 9.12
C SER A 120 13.27 13.96 9.49
N ALA A 121 13.17 13.64 10.77
CA ALA A 121 12.16 12.74 11.30
C ALA A 121 11.50 13.46 12.48
N GLY A 122 10.18 13.63 12.51
CA GLY A 122 9.51 14.26 13.64
C GLY A 122 9.92 13.62 14.98
N VAL A 123 9.77 12.29 15.05
CA VAL A 123 10.37 11.47 16.10
C VAL A 123 11.13 10.29 15.49
N LEU A 124 12.39 10.12 15.88
CA LEU A 124 13.19 8.93 15.61
C LEU A 124 13.26 8.07 16.88
N VAL A 125 12.80 6.82 16.79
CA VAL A 125 12.60 5.94 17.95
C VAL A 125 13.63 4.80 17.95
N ARG A 126 14.59 4.86 18.87
CA ARG A 126 15.49 3.75 19.24
C ARG A 126 15.23 3.25 20.67
N GLY A 127 14.59 4.08 21.50
CA GLY A 127 14.06 3.74 22.83
C GLY A 127 12.55 3.46 22.79
N ALA A 128 11.79 4.10 23.67
CA ALA A 128 10.33 3.98 23.75
C ALA A 128 9.62 5.31 23.43
N PHE A 129 8.62 5.28 22.55
CA PHE A 129 7.81 6.44 22.22
C PHE A 129 6.33 6.15 22.45
N ASN A 130 5.65 7.02 23.20
CA ASN A 130 4.21 7.02 23.34
C ASN A 130 3.65 8.34 22.80
N GLY A 131 2.80 8.27 21.78
CA GLY A 131 2.16 9.42 21.17
C GLY A 131 0.64 9.35 21.29
N THR A 132 0.00 10.43 21.71
CA THR A 132 -1.47 10.57 21.65
C THR A 132 -1.79 11.90 21.00
N ASP A 133 -2.55 11.89 19.90
CA ASP A 133 -2.94 13.08 19.15
C ASP A 133 -1.73 13.94 18.72
N VAL A 134 -0.66 13.27 18.27
CA VAL A 134 0.57 13.93 17.81
C VAL A 134 0.44 14.27 16.32
N VAL A 135 0.74 15.51 15.97
CA VAL A 135 0.67 16.01 14.60
C VAL A 135 2.06 16.28 14.06
N PHE A 136 2.42 15.60 12.97
CA PHE A 136 3.65 15.82 12.21
C PHE A 136 3.37 16.67 10.98
N ASN A 137 4.12 17.75 10.77
CA ASN A 137 3.95 18.65 9.64
C ASN A 137 5.27 18.88 8.89
N ASP A 138 5.21 18.90 7.56
CA ASP A 138 6.28 19.41 6.70
C ASP A 138 7.65 18.78 7.05
N ALA A 139 7.73 17.45 7.03
CA ALA A 139 8.93 16.71 7.42
C ALA A 139 9.32 15.70 6.32
N TYR A 140 10.56 15.19 6.33
CA TYR A 140 10.87 14.05 5.45
C TYR A 140 10.14 12.80 5.94
N ARG A 141 10.18 12.55 7.25
CA ARG A 141 9.41 11.50 7.92
C ARG A 141 8.67 12.04 9.12
N GLY A 142 7.46 11.51 9.38
CA GLY A 142 6.73 11.80 10.61
C GLY A 142 7.32 11.01 11.79
N LEU A 143 7.00 9.72 11.83
CA LEU A 143 7.48 8.77 12.84
C LEU A 143 8.45 7.75 12.21
N SER A 144 9.65 7.63 12.75
CA SER A 144 10.67 6.68 12.29
C SER A 144 11.08 5.72 13.40
N VAL A 145 10.62 4.47 13.34
CA VAL A 145 10.95 3.41 14.29
C VAL A 145 12.18 2.65 13.81
N MET A 146 13.27 2.71 14.59
CA MET A 146 14.58 2.15 14.25
C MET A 146 15.14 1.34 15.44
N GLY A 147 14.47 0.22 15.73
CA GLY A 147 14.89 -0.74 16.75
C GLY A 147 14.22 -0.55 18.12
N GLY A 148 13.54 0.58 18.32
CA GLY A 148 12.76 0.84 19.52
C GLY A 148 11.31 0.32 19.45
N ALA A 149 10.47 0.81 20.36
CA ALA A 149 9.04 0.55 20.39
C ALA A 149 8.25 1.86 20.35
N ALA A 150 7.24 1.93 19.49
CA ALA A 150 6.33 3.06 19.39
C ALA A 150 4.88 2.60 19.60
N GLU A 151 4.17 3.29 20.49
CA GLU A 151 2.73 3.15 20.72
C GLU A 151 2.09 4.50 20.39
N VAL A 152 1.21 4.54 19.38
CA VAL A 152 0.58 5.80 18.95
C VAL A 152 -0.93 5.68 18.77
N SER A 153 -1.66 6.71 19.18
CA SER A 153 -3.11 6.84 18.99
C SER A 153 -3.43 8.24 18.45
N GLY A 154 -4.30 8.34 17.44
CA GLY A 154 -4.73 9.65 16.91
C GLY A 154 -3.62 10.41 16.19
N MET A 155 -2.61 9.72 15.66
CA MET A 155 -1.48 10.38 15.00
C MET A 155 -1.91 10.97 13.66
N GLU A 156 -1.52 12.21 13.40
CA GLU A 156 -1.67 12.83 12.08
C GLU A 156 -0.30 13.16 11.48
N ALA A 157 -0.16 12.97 10.16
CA ALA A 157 1.02 13.36 9.40
C ALA A 157 0.60 14.05 8.10
N HIS A 158 1.05 15.30 7.93
CA HIS A 158 0.68 16.15 6.79
C HIS A 158 1.91 16.63 6.03
N ARG A 159 1.89 16.52 4.70
CA ARG A 159 2.97 17.02 3.82
C ARG A 159 4.31 16.36 4.15
N MET A 160 4.34 15.03 4.09
CA MET A 160 5.56 14.23 4.29
C MET A 160 6.22 13.92 2.96
N ASP A 161 7.48 14.33 2.81
CA ASP A 161 8.23 14.16 1.56
C ASP A 161 8.56 12.68 1.27
N TYR A 162 8.72 11.86 2.31
CA TYR A 162 8.90 10.40 2.21
C TYR A 162 7.76 9.67 2.95
N GLU A 163 8.04 9.08 4.11
CA GLU A 163 7.08 8.26 4.83
C GLU A 163 6.42 9.01 5.99
N ALA A 164 5.09 8.98 6.11
CA ALA A 164 4.44 9.39 7.36
C ALA A 164 4.89 8.49 8.53
N ILE A 165 4.95 7.18 8.29
CA ILE A 165 5.51 6.22 9.23
C ILE A 165 6.52 5.30 8.53
N TYR A 166 7.73 5.24 9.08
CA TYR A 166 8.79 4.35 8.64
C TYR A 166 9.20 3.39 9.76
N VAL A 167 8.99 2.09 9.58
CA VAL A 167 9.39 1.05 10.54
C VAL A 167 10.55 0.25 9.95
N ALA A 168 11.78 0.69 10.22
CA ALA A 168 12.99 0.00 9.75
C ALA A 168 13.22 -1.31 10.51
N SER A 169 12.97 -1.29 11.81
CA SER A 169 13.10 -2.40 12.75
C SER A 169 12.44 -2.02 14.07
N GLY A 170 12.25 -2.97 14.99
CA GLY A 170 11.51 -2.74 16.23
C GLY A 170 10.01 -2.97 16.05
N THR A 171 9.21 -2.38 16.94
CA THR A 171 7.77 -2.60 17.01
C THR A 171 6.98 -1.30 16.93
N LEU A 172 5.96 -1.28 16.09
CA LEU A 172 4.93 -0.25 16.05
C LEU A 172 3.59 -0.85 16.44
N HIS A 173 2.93 -0.25 17.42
CA HIS A 173 1.48 -0.38 17.61
C HIS A 173 0.86 0.99 17.36
N ALA A 174 -0.16 1.03 16.50
CA ALA A 174 -0.84 2.28 16.18
C ALA A 174 -2.34 2.08 16.06
N ASN A 175 -3.11 3.07 16.50
CA ASN A 175 -4.53 3.14 16.21
C ASN A 175 -4.90 4.55 15.75
N ASP A 176 -5.88 4.65 14.85
CA ASP A 176 -6.41 5.92 14.35
C ASP A 176 -5.31 6.85 13.83
N VAL A 177 -4.77 6.50 12.66
CA VAL A 177 -3.69 7.24 12.00
C VAL A 177 -4.21 7.90 10.73
N LEU A 178 -3.92 9.18 10.56
CA LEU A 178 -4.16 9.91 9.31
C LEU A 178 -2.84 10.35 8.68
N ALA A 179 -2.59 9.91 7.44
CA ALA A 179 -1.51 10.43 6.60
C ALA A 179 -2.10 11.14 5.38
N ARG A 180 -1.75 12.41 5.16
CA ARG A 180 -2.28 13.24 4.07
C ARG A 180 -1.17 13.97 3.34
N GLU A 181 -1.26 14.00 2.01
CA GLU A 181 -0.27 14.66 1.13
C GLU A 181 1.14 14.10 1.39
N VAL A 182 1.29 12.78 1.23
CA VAL A 182 2.53 12.05 1.58
C VAL A 182 3.07 11.26 0.41
N ALA A 183 4.38 11.05 0.30
CA ALA A 183 4.88 10.12 -0.71
C ALA A 183 4.48 8.67 -0.37
N VAL A 184 4.63 8.26 0.90
CA VAL A 184 4.24 6.96 1.42
C VAL A 184 3.53 7.11 2.77
N GLY A 185 2.38 6.45 2.97
CA GLY A 185 1.69 6.46 4.27
C GLY A 185 2.45 5.64 5.33
N LEU A 186 2.67 4.36 5.07
CA LEU A 186 3.44 3.46 5.94
C LEU A 186 4.41 2.62 5.11
N ALA A 187 5.67 2.55 5.52
CA ALA A 187 6.62 1.55 5.04
C ALA A 187 7.14 0.69 6.21
N ASN A 188 6.92 -0.62 6.12
CA ASN A 188 7.29 -1.58 7.16
C ASN A 188 8.36 -2.57 6.70
N HIS A 189 9.41 -2.67 7.50
CA HIS A 189 10.42 -3.74 7.47
C HIS A 189 10.52 -4.50 8.81
N GLY A 190 9.92 -3.96 9.88
CA GLY A 190 9.92 -4.51 11.23
C GLY A 190 8.61 -5.21 11.58
N GLN A 191 8.14 -4.99 12.80
CA GLN A 191 6.87 -5.50 13.28
C GLN A 191 5.88 -4.35 13.45
N SER A 192 4.74 -4.45 12.77
CA SER A 192 3.69 -3.43 12.81
C SER A 192 2.33 -4.06 13.10
N ASN A 193 1.61 -3.49 14.05
CA ASN A 193 0.22 -3.83 14.36
C ASN A 193 -0.60 -2.54 14.37
N LEU A 194 -1.51 -2.39 13.42
CA LEU A 194 -2.28 -1.17 13.23
C LEU A 194 -3.77 -1.44 13.14
N THR A 195 -4.56 -0.52 13.68
CA THR A 195 -6.00 -0.44 13.45
C THR A 195 -6.36 0.96 12.96
N ASP A 196 -7.18 1.07 11.93
CA ASP A 196 -7.66 2.33 11.38
C ASP A 196 -6.52 3.25 10.88
N LEU A 197 -6.00 2.93 9.69
CA LEU A 197 -5.04 3.77 8.98
C LEU A 197 -5.71 4.39 7.76
N THR A 198 -5.83 5.72 7.74
CA THR A 198 -6.30 6.47 6.59
C THR A 198 -5.14 7.15 5.88
N VAL A 199 -4.98 6.90 4.58
CA VAL A 199 -3.98 7.55 3.72
C VAL A 199 -4.67 8.30 2.58
N GLN A 200 -4.33 9.58 2.39
CA GLN A 200 -4.96 10.46 1.42
C GLN A 200 -3.91 11.19 0.58
N GLU A 201 -4.12 11.22 -0.74
CA GLU A 201 -3.27 11.96 -1.68
C GLU A 201 -1.81 11.51 -1.59
N ALA A 202 -1.58 10.24 -1.94
CA ALA A 202 -0.29 9.60 -1.76
C ALA A 202 0.32 9.02 -3.03
N GLY A 203 1.65 8.89 -3.05
CA GLY A 203 2.31 8.02 -4.01
C GLY A 203 1.90 6.57 -3.77
N VAL A 204 2.19 6.09 -2.55
CA VAL A 204 1.83 4.74 -2.10
C VAL A 204 1.13 4.82 -0.74
N GLY A 205 0.02 4.10 -0.57
CA GLY A 205 -0.67 4.02 0.73
C GLY A 205 0.20 3.31 1.77
N VAL A 206 0.42 2.01 1.58
CA VAL A 206 1.20 1.18 2.50
C VAL A 206 2.16 0.26 1.74
N GLN A 207 3.34 0.03 2.30
CA GLN A 207 4.35 -0.91 1.80
C GLN A 207 4.76 -1.89 2.91
N SER A 208 4.54 -3.18 2.67
CA SER A 208 5.04 -4.28 3.50
C SER A 208 6.28 -4.88 2.81
N GLN A 209 7.46 -4.44 3.24
CA GLN A 209 8.72 -4.73 2.54
C GLN A 209 9.54 -5.85 3.19
N ALA A 210 9.36 -6.08 4.49
CA ALA A 210 9.92 -7.19 5.25
C ALA A 210 9.19 -7.32 6.60
N GLY A 211 9.56 -8.33 7.39
CA GLY A 211 9.07 -8.47 8.76
C GLY A 211 7.61 -8.91 8.78
N SER A 212 6.84 -8.43 9.75
CA SER A 212 5.43 -8.79 9.91
C SER A 212 4.54 -7.54 10.04
N MET A 213 3.46 -7.50 9.28
CA MET A 213 2.43 -6.46 9.38
C MET A 213 1.06 -7.10 9.61
N ASN A 214 0.39 -6.67 10.68
CA ASN A 214 -1.05 -6.87 10.88
C ASN A 214 -1.73 -5.50 10.83
N LEU A 215 -2.63 -5.31 9.87
CA LEU A 215 -3.35 -4.06 9.69
C LEU A 215 -4.84 -4.35 9.48
N SER A 216 -5.69 -3.78 10.32
CA SER A 216 -7.14 -3.74 10.12
C SER A 216 -7.60 -2.31 9.90
N GLY A 217 -8.61 -2.09 9.07
CA GLY A 217 -9.16 -0.77 8.80
C GLY A 217 -8.25 0.11 7.93
N LEU A 218 -7.67 -0.44 6.86
CA LEU A 218 -6.95 0.40 5.88
C LEU A 218 -7.95 1.15 5.01
N ASN A 219 -7.81 2.47 4.94
CA ASN A 219 -8.51 3.32 4.00
C ASN A 219 -7.54 4.15 3.16
N VAL A 220 -7.57 3.99 1.83
CA VAL A 220 -6.68 4.75 0.92
C VAL A 220 -7.48 5.50 -0.15
N HIS A 221 -7.28 6.82 -0.22
CA HIS A 221 -7.91 7.69 -1.21
C HIS A 221 -6.88 8.43 -2.06
N ASN A 222 -7.08 8.40 -3.38
CA ASN A 222 -6.26 9.11 -4.35
C ASN A 222 -4.77 8.76 -4.23
N ALA A 223 -4.44 7.50 -4.52
CA ALA A 223 -3.06 7.02 -4.51
C ALA A 223 -2.68 6.32 -5.81
N SER A 224 -1.39 6.38 -6.17
CA SER A 224 -0.90 5.63 -7.33
C SER A 224 -0.91 4.12 -7.05
N VAL A 225 -0.48 3.73 -5.85
CA VAL A 225 -0.58 2.35 -5.36
C VAL A 225 -1.24 2.36 -3.98
N GLY A 226 -2.30 1.58 -3.78
CA GLY A 226 -2.97 1.48 -2.48
C GLY A 226 -2.13 0.74 -1.44
N PHE A 227 -1.77 -0.50 -1.77
CA PHE A 227 -1.00 -1.39 -0.92
C PHE A 227 0.05 -2.13 -1.74
N ALA A 228 1.27 -2.27 -1.21
CA ALA A 228 2.33 -3.04 -1.85
C ALA A 228 2.95 -4.05 -0.88
N THR A 229 3.23 -5.26 -1.35
CA THR A 229 3.90 -6.32 -0.58
C THR A 229 4.81 -7.17 -1.46
N VAL A 230 5.90 -7.69 -0.86
CA VAL A 230 6.96 -8.42 -1.55
C VAL A 230 7.41 -9.65 -0.75
N SER A 231 8.27 -10.47 -1.36
CA SER A 231 8.86 -11.64 -0.69
C SER A 231 9.59 -11.28 0.59
N GLY A 232 9.39 -12.09 1.63
CA GLY A 232 10.00 -11.92 2.95
C GLY A 232 9.19 -11.04 3.90
N ALA A 233 8.04 -10.51 3.45
CA ALA A 233 7.08 -9.82 4.29
C ALA A 233 5.87 -10.71 4.61
N SER A 234 5.63 -10.96 5.90
CA SER A 234 4.42 -11.63 6.39
C SER A 234 3.32 -10.59 6.60
N THR A 235 2.27 -10.66 5.77
CA THR A 235 1.27 -9.59 5.68
C THR A 235 -0.14 -10.13 5.91
N LEU A 236 -0.79 -9.61 6.94
CA LEU A 236 -2.22 -9.76 7.20
C LEU A 236 -2.88 -8.38 7.11
N LEU A 237 -3.68 -8.19 6.06
CA LEU A 237 -4.54 -7.02 5.89
C LEU A 237 -5.99 -7.47 6.08
N ASP A 238 -6.62 -7.10 7.19
CA ASP A 238 -7.95 -7.62 7.54
C ASP A 238 -9.07 -6.96 6.71
N THR A 239 -9.05 -5.64 6.61
CA THR A 239 -10.01 -4.87 5.80
C THR A 239 -9.30 -3.76 5.04
N PHE A 240 -9.70 -3.60 3.77
CA PHE A 240 -9.21 -2.56 2.88
C PHE A 240 -10.35 -1.87 2.13
N THR A 241 -10.50 -0.58 2.38
CA THR A 241 -11.38 0.32 1.62
C THR A 241 -10.55 1.34 0.84
N GLY A 242 -11.04 1.75 -0.32
CA GLY A 242 -10.29 2.73 -1.09
C GLY A 242 -10.91 3.16 -2.41
N SER A 243 -10.49 4.33 -2.87
CA SER A 243 -11.01 4.97 -4.08
C SER A 243 -9.97 5.83 -4.78
N GLY A 244 -10.10 5.98 -6.10
CA GLY A 244 -9.17 6.80 -6.88
C GLY A 244 -7.77 6.19 -6.92
N LEU A 245 -7.70 4.86 -6.99
CA LEU A 245 -6.44 4.10 -7.03
C LEU A 245 -6.08 3.77 -8.48
N ALA A 246 -4.84 4.04 -8.90
CA ALA A 246 -4.37 3.55 -10.19
C ALA A 246 -4.10 2.03 -10.12
N LEU A 247 -3.53 1.56 -9.01
CA LEU A 247 -3.41 0.15 -8.66
C LEU A 247 -3.77 -0.05 -7.19
N ALA A 248 -4.76 -0.89 -6.87
CA ALA A 248 -5.09 -1.11 -5.46
C ALA A 248 -4.03 -1.93 -4.72
N ILE A 249 -3.52 -3.00 -5.34
CA ILE A 249 -2.56 -3.91 -4.73
C ILE A 249 -1.42 -4.25 -5.71
N ASP A 250 -0.18 -4.01 -5.29
CA ASP A 250 1.03 -4.58 -5.89
C ASP A 250 1.55 -5.72 -5.01
N ALA A 251 1.41 -6.96 -5.49
CA ALA A 251 1.84 -8.17 -4.80
C ALA A 251 3.07 -8.80 -5.48
N GLY A 252 4.01 -7.99 -5.96
CA GLY A 252 5.24 -8.45 -6.62
C GLY A 252 6.08 -9.40 -5.77
N ASN A 253 6.14 -10.68 -6.17
CA ASN A 253 6.83 -11.78 -5.47
C ASN A 253 6.28 -12.07 -4.06
N ALA A 254 5.02 -11.76 -3.77
CA ALA A 254 4.45 -12.05 -2.45
C ALA A 254 4.51 -13.55 -2.11
N ASP A 255 4.92 -13.86 -0.88
CA ASP A 255 5.09 -15.23 -0.37
C ASP A 255 4.36 -15.51 0.96
N ASP A 256 3.75 -14.50 1.56
CA ASP A 256 2.84 -14.61 2.71
C ASP A 256 1.92 -13.38 2.78
N PHE A 257 0.96 -13.29 1.86
CA PHE A 257 0.00 -12.19 1.80
C PHE A 257 -1.44 -12.69 1.97
N SER A 258 -2.14 -12.14 2.96
CA SER A 258 -3.57 -12.35 3.14
C SER A 258 -4.34 -11.05 3.20
N LEU A 259 -5.48 -11.03 2.51
CA LEU A 259 -6.51 -10.00 2.59
C LEU A 259 -7.79 -10.64 3.14
N GLY A 260 -8.28 -10.13 4.27
CA GLY A 260 -9.46 -10.60 4.98
C GLY A 260 -10.76 -10.27 4.25
N ASN A 261 -11.87 -10.10 4.96
CA ASN A 261 -13.20 -9.95 4.35
C ASN A 261 -13.64 -8.48 4.27
N GLU A 262 -14.77 -8.22 3.60
CA GLU A 262 -15.45 -6.91 3.59
C GLU A 262 -14.64 -5.77 2.94
N ASN A 263 -13.90 -6.08 1.87
CA ASN A 263 -13.08 -5.10 1.16
C ASN A 263 -13.90 -4.39 0.08
N THR A 264 -13.86 -3.05 0.05
CA THR A 264 -14.60 -2.24 -0.94
C THR A 264 -13.66 -1.26 -1.62
N LEU A 265 -13.36 -1.51 -2.89
CA LEU A 265 -12.33 -0.80 -3.64
C LEU A 265 -12.86 -0.29 -4.97
N SER A 266 -12.37 0.88 -5.38
CA SER A 266 -12.59 1.42 -6.72
C SER A 266 -11.32 2.05 -7.28
N GLY A 267 -11.03 1.76 -8.55
CA GLY A 267 -9.79 2.21 -9.19
C GLY A 267 -9.63 1.65 -10.60
N GLU A 268 -8.53 1.99 -11.25
CA GLU A 268 -8.24 1.52 -12.61
C GLU A 268 -7.93 0.02 -12.63
N ARG A 269 -7.12 -0.44 -11.67
CA ARG A 269 -6.72 -1.85 -11.53
C ARG A 269 -6.78 -2.29 -10.08
N PHE A 270 -7.20 -3.53 -9.86
CA PHE A 270 -7.23 -4.15 -8.55
C PHE A 270 -5.84 -4.64 -8.15
N LEU A 271 -5.26 -5.59 -8.89
CA LEU A 271 -4.08 -6.28 -8.40
C LEU A 271 -3.11 -6.68 -9.52
N VAL A 272 -1.82 -6.51 -9.24
CA VAL A 272 -0.74 -7.09 -10.06
C VAL A 272 0.15 -7.94 -9.17
N GLY A 273 0.45 -9.16 -9.60
CA GLY A 273 1.37 -10.06 -8.91
C GLY A 273 2.26 -10.79 -9.91
N GLN A 274 3.56 -10.82 -9.63
CA GLN A 274 4.55 -11.56 -10.43
C GLN A 274 5.26 -12.56 -9.53
N ALA A 275 5.37 -13.82 -9.96
CA ALA A 275 5.99 -14.89 -9.18
C ALA A 275 5.44 -15.01 -7.74
N VAL A 276 4.12 -14.90 -7.60
CA VAL A 276 3.43 -14.99 -6.32
C VAL A 276 3.43 -16.44 -5.84
N SER A 277 3.99 -16.72 -4.68
CA SER A 277 4.08 -18.09 -4.15
C SER A 277 3.00 -18.42 -3.13
N SER A 278 2.51 -17.43 -2.38
CA SER A 278 1.38 -17.58 -1.46
C SER A 278 0.58 -16.29 -1.40
N MET A 279 -0.72 -16.39 -1.68
CA MET A 279 -1.66 -15.29 -1.54
C MET A 279 -3.06 -15.82 -1.25
N ASP A 280 -3.77 -15.21 -0.30
CA ASP A 280 -5.18 -15.50 -0.01
C ASP A 280 -6.00 -14.21 0.08
N LEU A 281 -6.91 -14.00 -0.87
CA LEU A 281 -7.76 -12.81 -0.93
C LEU A 281 -9.21 -13.22 -0.76
N GLN A 282 -9.91 -12.60 0.19
CA GLN A 282 -11.30 -12.93 0.48
C GLN A 282 -12.18 -11.67 0.41
N GLY A 283 -13.48 -11.85 0.20
CA GLY A 283 -14.46 -10.77 0.41
C GLY A 283 -14.22 -9.47 -0.37
N VAL A 284 -13.69 -9.51 -1.61
CA VAL A 284 -13.37 -8.30 -2.39
C VAL A 284 -14.57 -7.84 -3.21
N SER A 285 -14.98 -6.58 -3.05
CA SER A 285 -15.88 -5.88 -3.97
C SER A 285 -15.10 -4.78 -4.69
N PHE A 286 -14.80 -5.00 -5.98
CA PHE A 286 -14.03 -4.07 -6.79
C PHE A 286 -14.86 -3.48 -7.94
N THR A 287 -14.91 -2.15 -8.04
CA THR A 287 -15.50 -1.43 -9.17
C THR A 287 -14.42 -0.75 -10.00
N ALA A 288 -14.29 -1.14 -11.27
CA ALA A 288 -13.30 -0.53 -12.15
C ALA A 288 -13.69 0.90 -12.53
N SER A 289 -12.73 1.81 -12.50
CA SER A 289 -12.86 3.17 -13.02
C SER A 289 -12.06 3.32 -14.31
N GLY A 290 -12.70 3.83 -15.36
CA GLY A 290 -12.06 4.08 -16.65
C GLY A 290 -12.02 2.87 -17.58
N VAL A 291 -11.21 2.98 -18.65
CA VAL A 291 -11.09 1.96 -19.70
C VAL A 291 -9.62 1.56 -19.80
N ASP A 292 -9.18 0.68 -18.90
CA ASP A 292 -7.86 0.06 -18.98
C ASP A 292 -7.95 -1.23 -19.80
N THR A 293 -7.10 -1.39 -20.82
CA THR A 293 -7.08 -2.58 -21.67
C THR A 293 -6.29 -3.74 -21.06
N ARG A 294 -5.61 -3.53 -19.93
CA ARG A 294 -4.93 -4.57 -19.16
C ARG A 294 -5.92 -5.25 -18.23
N PRO A 295 -5.65 -6.49 -17.78
CA PRO A 295 -6.46 -7.14 -16.76
C PRO A 295 -6.53 -6.29 -15.49
N VAL A 296 -7.76 -6.19 -14.94
CA VAL A 296 -8.00 -5.55 -13.64
C VAL A 296 -7.26 -6.30 -12.52
N MET A 297 -7.10 -7.61 -12.69
CA MET A 297 -6.25 -8.46 -11.86
C MET A 297 -5.34 -9.27 -12.78
N ASP A 298 -4.03 -9.18 -12.56
CA ASP A 298 -3.03 -9.94 -13.31
C ASP A 298 -2.05 -10.62 -12.35
N VAL A 299 -2.22 -11.93 -12.16
CA VAL A 299 -1.41 -12.71 -11.21
C VAL A 299 -0.72 -13.85 -11.91
N ARG A 300 0.60 -13.79 -11.92
CA ARG A 300 1.45 -14.95 -12.16
C ARG A 300 1.70 -15.69 -10.85
N CYS A 301 0.99 -16.80 -10.66
CA CYS A 301 1.09 -17.66 -9.50
C CYS A 301 2.11 -18.77 -9.71
N ASP A 302 3.11 -18.83 -8.84
CA ASP A 302 4.16 -19.87 -8.82
C ASP A 302 3.91 -20.92 -7.71
N GLY A 303 3.08 -20.61 -6.70
CA GLY A 303 2.70 -21.52 -5.62
C GLY A 303 1.18 -21.72 -5.54
N THR A 304 0.54 -21.26 -4.46
CA THR A 304 -0.94 -21.30 -4.34
C THR A 304 -1.48 -19.91 -4.12
N CYS A 305 -2.40 -19.49 -4.99
CA CYS A 305 -2.99 -18.15 -4.95
C CYS A 305 -4.51 -18.30 -4.96
N ARG A 306 -5.18 -17.76 -3.95
CA ARG A 306 -6.61 -17.93 -3.72
C ARG A 306 -7.33 -16.58 -3.82
N LEU A 307 -8.51 -16.61 -4.44
CA LEU A 307 -9.46 -15.51 -4.48
C LEU A 307 -10.84 -16.07 -4.19
N THR A 308 -11.46 -15.67 -3.08
CA THR A 308 -12.76 -16.20 -2.66
C THR A 308 -13.77 -15.09 -2.35
N GLN A 309 -15.06 -15.42 -2.46
CA GLN A 309 -16.15 -14.54 -2.04
C GLN A 309 -16.06 -13.11 -2.59
N SER A 310 -15.72 -12.98 -3.88
CA SER A 310 -15.32 -11.71 -4.48
C SER A 310 -16.16 -11.34 -5.70
N ALA A 311 -16.33 -10.05 -5.96
CA ALA A 311 -17.08 -9.51 -7.08
C ALA A 311 -16.29 -8.38 -7.76
N PHE A 312 -16.22 -8.43 -9.10
CA PHE A 312 -15.56 -7.44 -9.94
C PHE A 312 -16.56 -6.90 -10.97
N ASP A 313 -16.80 -5.59 -10.95
CA ASP A 313 -17.76 -4.93 -11.83
C ASP A 313 -17.12 -3.86 -12.71
N GLY A 314 -17.51 -3.89 -13.99
CA GLY A 314 -17.10 -2.91 -15.00
C GLY A 314 -15.68 -3.00 -15.57
N PRO A 315 -14.76 -3.95 -15.24
CA PRO A 315 -13.45 -3.95 -15.88
C PRO A 315 -13.57 -4.26 -17.37
N HIS A 316 -12.71 -3.66 -18.19
CA HIS A 316 -12.71 -3.97 -19.62
C HIS A 316 -12.16 -5.38 -19.87
N VAL A 317 -11.05 -5.71 -19.21
CA VAL A 317 -10.47 -7.04 -19.10
C VAL A 317 -10.44 -7.43 -17.63
N GLY A 318 -11.05 -8.56 -17.28
CA GLY A 318 -11.21 -9.03 -15.92
C GLY A 318 -9.95 -9.71 -15.37
N LEU A 319 -10.07 -10.95 -14.91
CA LEU A 319 -9.04 -11.62 -14.14
C LEU A 319 -8.12 -12.47 -15.04
N SER A 320 -6.81 -12.24 -14.93
CA SER A 320 -5.76 -13.03 -15.57
C SER A 320 -4.98 -13.82 -14.52
N TRP A 321 -5.02 -15.15 -14.68
CA TRP A 321 -4.18 -16.08 -13.95
C TRP A 321 -3.14 -16.66 -14.89
N SER A 322 -1.88 -16.68 -14.45
CA SER A 322 -0.79 -17.31 -15.18
C SER A 322 0.18 -18.03 -14.24
N GLY A 323 1.14 -18.77 -14.81
CA GLY A 323 2.24 -19.38 -14.06
C GLY A 323 2.11 -20.89 -13.86
N PRO A 324 3.07 -21.49 -13.15
CA PRO A 324 3.13 -22.94 -12.90
C PRO A 324 2.37 -23.39 -11.64
N GLY A 325 1.90 -22.47 -10.81
CA GLY A 325 1.21 -22.76 -9.54
C GLY A 325 -0.26 -23.13 -9.71
N THR A 326 -0.97 -23.13 -8.58
CA THR A 326 -2.41 -23.37 -8.50
C THR A 326 -3.14 -22.07 -8.22
N SER A 327 -3.97 -21.62 -9.16
CA SER A 327 -4.96 -20.57 -8.91
C SER A 327 -6.24 -21.20 -8.37
N VAL A 328 -6.74 -20.70 -7.25
CA VAL A 328 -8.02 -21.12 -6.67
C VAL A 328 -9.00 -19.96 -6.74
N MET A 329 -10.18 -20.20 -7.29
CA MET A 329 -11.31 -19.26 -7.21
C MET A 329 -12.53 -19.96 -6.64
N ASP A 330 -13.19 -19.38 -5.64
CA ASP A 330 -14.43 -19.92 -5.08
C ASP A 330 -15.43 -18.82 -4.73
N ASN A 331 -16.66 -18.93 -5.22
CA ASN A 331 -17.71 -17.94 -5.04
C ASN A 331 -17.29 -16.55 -5.55
N VAL A 332 -16.88 -16.49 -6.84
CA VAL A 332 -16.40 -15.25 -7.48
C VAL A 332 -17.31 -14.85 -8.65
N ALA A 333 -17.66 -13.57 -8.69
CA ALA A 333 -18.42 -12.96 -9.78
C ALA A 333 -17.57 -11.96 -10.55
N VAL A 334 -17.58 -12.02 -11.89
CA VAL A 334 -16.85 -11.07 -12.76
C VAL A 334 -17.77 -10.61 -13.88
N ASN A 335 -18.12 -9.33 -13.90
CA ASN A 335 -18.88 -8.69 -14.97
C ASN A 335 -17.96 -7.74 -15.74
N ALA A 336 -17.32 -8.25 -16.79
CA ALA A 336 -16.37 -7.51 -17.60
C ALA A 336 -16.97 -7.08 -18.95
N VAL A 337 -16.33 -6.12 -19.61
CA VAL A 337 -16.75 -5.66 -20.95
C VAL A 337 -16.34 -6.69 -22.00
N GLN A 338 -15.05 -6.89 -22.24
CA GLN A 338 -14.56 -7.75 -23.33
C GLN A 338 -14.20 -9.16 -22.89
N GLN A 339 -13.46 -9.29 -21.79
CA GLN A 339 -12.94 -10.56 -21.32
C GLN A 339 -13.13 -10.71 -19.82
N ALA A 340 -13.75 -11.80 -19.35
CA ALA A 340 -14.04 -11.96 -17.92
C ALA A 340 -12.89 -12.64 -17.17
N VAL A 341 -12.54 -13.88 -17.53
CA VAL A 341 -11.47 -14.62 -16.83
C VAL A 341 -10.61 -15.42 -17.80
N GLU A 342 -9.31 -15.46 -17.54
CA GLU A 342 -8.38 -16.36 -18.20
C GLU A 342 -7.42 -17.06 -17.25
N ALA A 343 -7.04 -18.28 -17.62
CA ALA A 343 -5.90 -19.01 -17.08
C ALA A 343 -4.93 -19.35 -18.20
N SER A 344 -3.64 -19.18 -17.94
CA SER A 344 -2.54 -19.53 -18.86
C SER A 344 -1.34 -20.13 -18.13
N GLY A 345 -0.38 -20.67 -18.88
CA GLY A 345 0.82 -21.28 -18.31
C GLY A 345 0.65 -22.77 -17.99
N SER A 346 1.58 -23.34 -17.22
CA SER A 346 1.68 -24.78 -16.99
C SER A 346 1.05 -25.27 -15.69
N GLY A 347 0.33 -24.40 -14.97
CA GLY A 347 -0.21 -24.67 -13.65
C GLY A 347 -1.55 -25.42 -13.64
N HIS A 348 -2.31 -25.18 -12.56
CA HIS A 348 -3.65 -25.73 -12.35
C HIS A 348 -4.66 -24.64 -11.99
N ALA A 349 -5.80 -24.63 -12.66
CA ALA A 349 -6.95 -23.79 -12.31
C ALA A 349 -7.99 -24.62 -11.54
N ASP A 350 -8.14 -24.36 -10.24
CA ASP A 350 -9.13 -25.00 -9.36
C ASP A 350 -10.25 -24.00 -9.02
N TRP A 351 -11.31 -24.01 -9.82
CA TRP A 351 -12.32 -22.95 -9.82
C TRP A 351 -13.72 -23.50 -9.55
N ALA A 352 -14.39 -22.96 -8.54
CA ALA A 352 -15.73 -23.35 -8.15
C ALA A 352 -16.67 -22.15 -7.98
N ASN A 353 -17.96 -22.38 -8.21
CA ASN A 353 -19.02 -21.42 -7.89
C ASN A 353 -18.77 -20.03 -8.54
N LEU A 354 -18.50 -20.03 -9.85
CA LEU A 354 -18.20 -18.80 -10.60
C LEU A 354 -19.40 -18.28 -11.38
N THR A 355 -19.57 -16.97 -11.42
CA THR A 355 -20.49 -16.30 -12.35
C THR A 355 -19.72 -15.26 -13.15
N VAL A 356 -19.54 -15.50 -14.45
CA VAL A 356 -18.70 -14.65 -15.31
C VAL A 356 -19.48 -14.15 -16.52
N ALA A 357 -19.30 -12.88 -16.88
CA ALA A 357 -19.97 -12.25 -18.01
C ALA A 357 -19.01 -11.35 -18.82
N ALA A 358 -19.07 -11.44 -20.14
CA ALA A 358 -18.31 -10.58 -21.07
C ALA A 358 -18.85 -10.66 -22.52
N SER A 359 -18.39 -9.77 -23.40
CA SER A 359 -18.80 -9.74 -24.81
C SER A 359 -17.91 -10.55 -25.75
N GLU A 360 -16.61 -10.73 -25.52
CA GLU A 360 -15.74 -11.39 -26.50
C GLU A 360 -15.27 -12.77 -26.03
N ARG A 361 -14.71 -12.85 -24.83
CA ARG A 361 -14.13 -14.09 -24.27
C ARG A 361 -14.50 -14.20 -22.80
N VAL A 362 -15.46 -15.06 -22.46
CA VAL A 362 -15.95 -15.08 -21.08
C VAL A 362 -15.04 -15.93 -20.18
N LEU A 363 -14.90 -17.23 -20.44
CA LEU A 363 -14.01 -18.12 -19.71
C LEU A 363 -12.96 -18.71 -20.64
N THR A 364 -11.69 -18.47 -20.33
CA THR A 364 -10.55 -18.91 -21.13
C THR A 364 -9.59 -19.78 -20.32
N VAL A 365 -9.19 -20.93 -20.87
CA VAL A 365 -8.12 -21.78 -20.30
C VAL A 365 -7.13 -22.15 -21.41
N GLN A 366 -5.92 -21.60 -21.36
CA GLN A 366 -4.89 -21.73 -22.40
C GLN A 366 -3.67 -22.42 -21.82
N THR A 367 -3.64 -23.76 -21.90
CA THR A 367 -2.60 -24.71 -21.51
C THR A 367 -2.58 -25.29 -20.08
N PRO A 368 -3.03 -24.65 -18.99
CA PRO A 368 -3.01 -25.28 -17.68
C PRO A 368 -4.06 -26.38 -17.60
N SER A 369 -3.86 -27.30 -16.67
CA SER A 369 -4.93 -28.24 -16.29
C SER A 369 -6.02 -27.50 -15.49
N SER A 370 -7.24 -28.03 -15.44
CA SER A 370 -8.29 -27.38 -14.66
C SER A 370 -9.30 -28.33 -14.01
N SER A 371 -9.69 -28.02 -12.78
CA SER A 371 -10.85 -28.57 -12.10
C SER A 371 -11.88 -27.45 -11.98
N ILE A 372 -13.00 -27.55 -12.70
CA ILE A 372 -14.00 -26.46 -12.76
C ILE A 372 -15.39 -26.98 -12.38
N ALA A 373 -16.03 -26.37 -11.38
CA ALA A 373 -17.32 -26.81 -10.87
C ALA A 373 -18.31 -25.65 -10.67
N ASN A 374 -19.58 -25.87 -10.99
CA ASN A 374 -20.67 -24.91 -10.73
C ASN A 374 -20.40 -23.52 -11.33
N VAL A 375 -20.17 -23.44 -12.64
CA VAL A 375 -19.84 -22.19 -13.32
C VAL A 375 -20.95 -21.76 -14.26
N ALA A 376 -21.37 -20.50 -14.12
CA ALA A 376 -22.28 -19.81 -15.02
C ALA A 376 -21.50 -18.82 -15.90
N VAL A 377 -21.61 -18.99 -17.21
CA VAL A 377 -20.93 -18.21 -18.25
C VAL A 377 -21.99 -17.46 -19.05
N HIS A 378 -21.95 -16.13 -19.00
CA HIS A 378 -22.87 -15.25 -19.71
C HIS A 378 -22.17 -14.51 -20.84
N LEU A 379 -22.49 -14.86 -22.09
CA LEU A 379 -21.99 -14.16 -23.26
C LEU A 379 -22.93 -13.02 -23.63
N ASN A 380 -22.39 -11.80 -23.74
CA ASN A 380 -23.16 -10.58 -24.00
C ASN A 380 -23.19 -10.15 -25.48
N SER A 381 -22.67 -10.97 -26.40
CA SER A 381 -22.57 -10.66 -27.84
C SER A 381 -22.98 -11.82 -28.74
N ASP A 382 -23.29 -11.50 -30.00
CA ASP A 382 -23.67 -12.49 -31.02
C ASP A 382 -22.47 -13.08 -31.79
N ASP A 383 -21.24 -12.72 -31.45
CA ASP A 383 -20.02 -13.14 -32.18
C ASP A 383 -18.85 -13.56 -31.27
N GLY A 384 -19.01 -13.45 -29.95
CA GLY A 384 -18.01 -13.89 -28.98
C GLY A 384 -18.04 -15.38 -28.65
N ARG A 385 -17.18 -15.77 -27.70
CA ARG A 385 -16.98 -17.12 -27.21
C ARG A 385 -17.27 -17.18 -25.72
N GLY A 386 -18.21 -18.05 -25.33
CA GLY A 386 -18.48 -18.35 -23.94
C GLY A 386 -17.26 -19.00 -23.27
N ILE A 387 -16.89 -20.19 -23.74
CA ILE A 387 -15.76 -20.96 -23.20
C ILE A 387 -14.73 -21.23 -24.31
N ASP A 388 -13.46 -20.95 -24.04
CA ASP A 388 -12.36 -21.18 -24.98
C ASP A 388 -11.17 -21.91 -24.32
N VAL A 389 -10.88 -23.12 -24.84
CA VAL A 389 -9.87 -24.04 -24.29
C VAL A 389 -8.82 -24.40 -25.33
N LEU A 390 -7.56 -24.36 -24.91
CA LEU A 390 -6.42 -24.83 -25.70
C LEU A 390 -5.49 -25.69 -24.84
N GLY A 391 -5.23 -26.93 -25.25
CA GLY A 391 -4.33 -27.84 -24.51
C GLY A 391 -4.95 -28.32 -23.20
N GLY A 392 -4.18 -29.05 -22.40
CA GLY A 392 -4.52 -29.35 -21.00
C GLY A 392 -5.42 -30.57 -20.76
N GLU A 393 -5.45 -30.97 -19.48
CA GLU A 393 -6.32 -32.01 -18.91
C GLU A 393 -7.36 -31.34 -18.01
N HIS A 394 -8.63 -31.63 -18.24
CA HIS A 394 -9.74 -30.91 -17.62
C HIS A 394 -10.79 -31.85 -17.04
N VAL A 395 -11.21 -31.57 -15.81
CA VAL A 395 -12.31 -32.25 -15.13
C VAL A 395 -13.35 -31.21 -14.72
N TRP A 396 -14.50 -31.24 -15.38
CA TRP A 396 -15.54 -30.23 -15.20
C TRP A 396 -16.87 -30.82 -14.72
N SER A 397 -17.60 -30.04 -13.94
CA SER A 397 -18.94 -30.41 -13.47
C SER A 397 -19.86 -29.20 -13.42
N ASN A 398 -21.12 -29.41 -13.80
CA ASN A 398 -22.18 -28.41 -13.73
C ASN A 398 -21.80 -27.03 -14.34
N ILE A 399 -21.49 -27.03 -15.63
CA ILE A 399 -21.16 -25.81 -16.39
C ILE A 399 -22.38 -25.35 -17.18
N THR A 400 -22.76 -24.08 -17.09
CA THR A 400 -23.77 -23.47 -17.94
C THR A 400 -23.16 -22.32 -18.72
N ALA A 401 -23.24 -22.36 -20.05
CA ALA A 401 -22.94 -21.21 -20.88
C ALA A 401 -24.17 -20.76 -21.66
N GLU A 402 -24.52 -19.49 -21.53
CA GLU A 402 -25.75 -18.94 -22.09
C GLU A 402 -25.61 -17.50 -22.57
N LYS A 403 -26.56 -17.12 -23.42
CA LYS A 403 -26.75 -15.78 -23.95
C LYS A 403 -28.25 -15.46 -24.03
N ALA A 404 -28.60 -14.18 -24.14
CA ALA A 404 -29.95 -13.79 -24.57
C ALA A 404 -30.27 -14.33 -25.98
N PHE A 405 -31.51 -14.79 -26.21
CA PHE A 405 -31.90 -15.27 -27.53
C PHE A 405 -31.93 -14.12 -28.55
N VAL A 406 -31.20 -14.28 -29.64
CA VAL A 406 -31.20 -13.35 -30.78
C VAL A 406 -31.33 -14.17 -32.07
N SER A 407 -32.37 -13.92 -32.86
CA SER A 407 -32.65 -14.69 -34.08
C SER A 407 -31.68 -14.41 -35.24
N SER A 408 -30.99 -13.26 -35.19
CA SER A 408 -29.97 -12.87 -36.16
C SER A 408 -28.57 -13.42 -35.85
N ASP A 409 -28.35 -14.04 -34.69
CA ASP A 409 -27.06 -14.60 -34.32
C ASP A 409 -26.64 -15.73 -35.28
N ARG A 410 -25.43 -15.60 -35.84
CA ARG A 410 -24.82 -16.55 -36.78
C ARG A 410 -23.42 -17.00 -36.36
N THR A 411 -22.90 -16.54 -35.23
CA THR A 411 -21.46 -16.56 -34.99
C THR A 411 -21.06 -16.88 -33.56
N SER A 412 -21.94 -16.70 -32.57
CA SER A 412 -21.59 -16.97 -31.18
C SER A 412 -21.18 -18.43 -30.97
N ILE A 413 -20.24 -18.66 -30.05
CA ILE A 413 -19.73 -20.00 -29.73
C ILE A 413 -19.90 -20.26 -28.23
N GLY A 414 -20.58 -21.36 -27.89
CA GLY A 414 -20.70 -21.81 -26.51
C GLY A 414 -19.39 -22.36 -25.94
N LEU A 415 -18.81 -23.33 -26.64
CA LEU A 415 -17.54 -23.96 -26.30
C LEU A 415 -16.68 -24.07 -27.57
N ASN A 416 -15.44 -23.59 -27.47
CA ASN A 416 -14.38 -23.83 -28.43
C ASN A 416 -13.24 -24.56 -27.72
N ALA A 417 -12.85 -25.73 -28.23
CA ALA A 417 -11.82 -26.55 -27.59
C ALA A 417 -10.86 -27.13 -28.64
N TRP A 418 -9.55 -27.03 -28.37
CA TRP A 418 -8.48 -27.49 -29.27
C TRP A 418 -7.38 -28.19 -28.48
N TYR A 419 -6.94 -29.36 -28.97
CA TYR A 419 -5.82 -30.12 -28.37
C TYR A 419 -5.97 -30.42 -26.86
N SER A 420 -7.20 -30.48 -26.36
CA SER A 420 -7.52 -30.61 -24.94
C SER A 420 -8.24 -31.93 -24.64
N HIS A 421 -7.98 -32.53 -23.47
CA HIS A 421 -8.78 -33.62 -22.94
C HIS A 421 -9.74 -33.10 -21.88
N ILE A 422 -11.05 -33.21 -22.12
CA ILE A 422 -12.08 -32.65 -21.23
C ILE A 422 -13.05 -33.76 -20.83
N THR A 423 -13.06 -34.09 -19.54
CA THR A 423 -14.10 -34.92 -18.90
C THR A 423 -15.14 -34.00 -18.27
N VAL A 424 -16.42 -34.18 -18.61
CA VAL A 424 -17.50 -33.29 -18.16
C VAL A 424 -18.68 -34.10 -17.65
N ASP A 425 -19.06 -33.88 -16.39
CA ASP A 425 -20.25 -34.53 -15.80
C ASP A 425 -21.55 -33.91 -16.31
N GLN A 426 -21.68 -32.57 -16.27
CA GLN A 426 -22.86 -31.85 -16.76
C GLN A 426 -22.47 -30.53 -17.43
N MET A 427 -22.95 -30.31 -18.65
CA MET A 427 -22.80 -29.05 -19.37
C MET A 427 -24.09 -28.65 -20.12
N THR A 428 -24.49 -27.40 -19.94
CA THR A 428 -25.67 -26.81 -20.60
C THR A 428 -25.24 -25.63 -21.47
N LEU A 429 -25.64 -25.65 -22.75
CA LEU A 429 -25.46 -24.54 -23.69
C LEU A 429 -26.83 -23.99 -24.10
N ARG A 430 -27.09 -22.68 -23.91
CA ARG A 430 -28.38 -22.05 -24.24
C ARG A 430 -28.24 -20.83 -25.15
N ASN A 431 -29.09 -20.77 -26.17
CA ASN A 431 -29.21 -19.62 -27.09
C ASN A 431 -27.92 -19.22 -27.84
N LEU A 432 -26.97 -20.15 -27.96
CA LEU A 432 -25.70 -19.98 -28.68
C LEU A 432 -25.83 -20.54 -30.09
N TYR A 433 -25.12 -19.95 -31.05
CA TYR A 433 -25.19 -20.37 -32.44
C TYR A 433 -24.52 -21.73 -32.67
N ARG A 434 -25.23 -22.60 -33.40
CA ARG A 434 -24.73 -23.91 -33.83
C ARG A 434 -24.32 -23.85 -35.30
N ARG A 435 -23.00 -23.97 -35.60
CA ARG A 435 -22.53 -24.05 -36.99
C ARG A 435 -23.09 -25.30 -37.71
N PRO A 436 -23.73 -25.16 -38.89
CA PRO A 436 -24.35 -26.27 -39.63
C PRO A 436 -23.40 -27.31 -40.23
N SER A 437 -22.09 -27.05 -40.31
CA SER A 437 -21.13 -27.94 -40.97
C SER A 437 -19.74 -27.91 -40.31
N GLY A 438 -19.43 -28.91 -39.48
CA GLY A 438 -18.08 -29.16 -38.97
C GLY A 438 -18.02 -29.30 -37.45
N ARG A 439 -17.76 -30.52 -36.98
CA ARG A 439 -17.64 -30.94 -35.58
C ARG A 439 -16.75 -29.99 -34.78
N GLN A 440 -17.27 -29.49 -33.65
CA GLN A 440 -16.58 -28.60 -32.71
C GLN A 440 -15.77 -29.36 -31.63
N CYS A 441 -15.62 -30.67 -31.80
CA CYS A 441 -14.59 -31.50 -31.20
C CYS A 441 -13.85 -32.17 -32.36
N ARG A 442 -12.67 -31.66 -32.74
CA ARG A 442 -11.70 -32.43 -33.52
C ARG A 442 -10.59 -32.83 -32.55
N ASP A 443 -10.49 -34.14 -32.32
CA ASP A 443 -9.52 -34.86 -31.48
C ASP A 443 -9.71 -34.83 -29.94
N GLY A 444 -10.93 -34.59 -29.45
CA GLY A 444 -11.29 -34.85 -28.05
C GLY A 444 -12.37 -35.95 -27.96
N SER A 445 -12.07 -37.06 -27.29
CA SER A 445 -13.09 -38.05 -26.89
C SER A 445 -13.89 -37.47 -25.72
N ILE A 446 -15.18 -37.21 -25.91
CA ILE A 446 -16.13 -36.97 -24.82
C ILE A 446 -16.47 -38.36 -24.26
N GLY A 447 -15.94 -38.67 -23.07
CA GLY A 447 -16.24 -39.88 -22.30
C GLY A 447 -17.33 -39.63 -21.29
#